data_AF-A0A5N5JCX4-F1
#
_entry.id   AF-A0A5N5JCX4-F1
#
_cell.length_a   1.000
_cell.length_b   1.000
_cell.length_c   1.000
_cell.angle_alpha   90.00
_cell.angle_beta   90.00
_cell.angle_gamma   90.00
#
_symmetry.space_group_name_H-M   'P 1'
#
loop_
_entity.id
_entity.type
_entity.pdbx_description
1 polymer ?
#
loop_
_entity_poly.entity_id
_entity_poly.type
_entity_poly.pdbx_seq_one_letter_code
_entity_poly.pdbx_strand_id
1 'polypeptide(L)'
;VLAIMKDIVAAQPTLFATYDTSAALHDCTIWEAARPTSAATTFFKPMRVGRDGIEFVDAGFGYNNPCEVLVKEAQRQFPDRRSIRILGIGTGLGYVTIRNGPMSIMGIMARSSREVAARLANQYGDSGTAIKSTAFLRCYRQSLSD
;
A
#
# COMPACT_ATOMS: atom_id res chain seq x y z
N VAL A 1 1.23 7.56 -2.96
CA VAL A 1 1.00 6.63 -1.83
C VAL A 1 -0.40 6.02 -1.94
N LEU A 2 -0.70 4.89 -1.30
CA LEU A 2 -1.98 4.18 -1.44
C LEU A 2 -2.79 4.19 -0.14
N ALA A 3 -4.11 4.39 -0.24
CA ALA A 3 -5.07 4.14 0.85
C ALA A 3 -6.37 3.52 0.29
N ILE A 4 -7.17 2.91 1.16
CA ILE A 4 -8.46 2.31 0.78
C ILE A 4 -9.60 3.12 1.40
N MET A 5 -10.68 3.32 0.65
CA MET A 5 -11.90 3.93 1.17
C MET A 5 -12.55 2.99 2.19
N LYS A 6 -12.84 3.50 3.39
CA LYS A 6 -13.32 2.70 4.52
C LYS A 6 -14.69 2.05 4.25
N ASP A 7 -15.57 2.74 3.54
CA ASP A 7 -16.92 2.30 3.20
C ASP A 7 -16.98 1.42 1.94
N ILE A 8 -15.89 1.37 1.16
CA ILE A 8 -15.75 0.52 -0.03
C ILE A 8 -14.47 -0.32 0.09
N VAL A 9 -14.41 -1.18 1.11
CA VAL A 9 -13.24 -2.03 1.41
C VAL A 9 -12.90 -3.00 0.25
N ALA A 10 -13.84 -3.27 -0.66
CA ALA A 10 -13.62 -4.08 -1.87
C ALA A 10 -13.11 -3.27 -3.09
N ALA A 11 -12.97 -1.95 -3.00
CA ALA A 11 -12.51 -1.11 -4.09
C ALA A 11 -11.00 -1.21 -4.33
N GLN A 12 -10.58 -0.83 -5.54
CA GLN A 12 -9.17 -0.56 -5.84
C GLN A 12 -8.63 0.53 -4.92
N PRO A 13 -7.34 0.51 -4.56
CA PRO A 13 -6.77 1.50 -3.68
C PRO A 13 -6.73 2.85 -4.40
N THR A 14 -6.97 3.91 -3.65
CA THR A 14 -6.78 5.27 -4.14
C THR A 14 -5.28 5.59 -4.15
N LEU A 15 -4.78 6.00 -5.32
CA LEU A 15 -3.42 6.46 -5.50
C LEU A 15 -3.35 7.97 -5.29
N PHE A 16 -2.73 8.40 -4.20
CA PHE A 16 -2.34 9.80 -4.02
C PHE A 16 -1.04 10.03 -4.77
N ALA A 17 -1.13 10.71 -5.92
CA ALA A 17 -0.01 11.06 -6.77
C ALA A 17 0.19 12.58 -6.82
N THR A 18 1.43 13.02 -6.97
CA THR A 18 1.76 14.46 -7.11
C THR A 18 1.31 15.06 -8.44
N TYR A 19 1.02 14.21 -9.42
CA TYR A 19 0.52 14.58 -10.74
C TYR A 19 -1.00 14.39 -10.87
N ASP A 20 -1.69 14.12 -9.76
CA ASP A 20 -3.15 14.04 -9.74
C ASP A 20 -3.75 15.44 -9.95
N THR A 21 -4.68 15.57 -10.91
CA THR A 21 -5.37 16.82 -11.23
C THR A 21 -6.85 16.80 -10.87
N SER A 22 -7.29 15.80 -10.09
CA SER A 22 -8.68 15.68 -9.68
C SER A 22 -9.08 16.81 -8.72
N ALA A 23 -10.29 17.34 -8.90
CA ALA A 23 -10.85 18.36 -8.01
C ALA A 23 -10.98 17.86 -6.57
N ALA A 24 -11.14 16.54 -6.37
CA ALA A 24 -11.28 15.91 -5.06
C ALA A 24 -10.03 16.06 -4.19
N LEU A 25 -8.82 16.01 -4.80
CA LEU A 25 -7.54 16.07 -4.11
C LEU A 25 -6.79 17.39 -4.30
N HIS A 26 -7.36 18.36 -5.02
CA HIS A 26 -6.71 19.62 -5.36
C HIS A 26 -6.16 20.39 -4.13
N ASP A 27 -6.90 20.41 -3.02
CA ASP A 27 -6.49 21.11 -1.79
C ASP A 27 -5.88 20.17 -0.74
N CYS A 28 -5.60 18.91 -1.12
CA CYS A 28 -5.05 17.91 -0.21
C CYS A 28 -3.59 18.24 0.10
N THR A 29 -3.31 18.52 1.36
CA THR A 29 -1.93 18.75 1.81
C THR A 29 -1.15 17.44 1.89
N ILE A 30 0.18 17.52 1.88
CA ILE A 30 1.05 16.34 1.91
C ILE A 30 0.77 15.45 3.13
N TRP A 31 0.52 16.04 4.31
CA TRP A 31 0.25 15.27 5.51
C TRP A 31 -1.13 14.59 5.46
N GLU A 32 -2.12 15.19 4.78
CA GLU A 32 -3.44 14.60 4.55
C GLU A 32 -3.39 13.42 3.59
N ALA A 33 -2.52 13.47 2.58
CA ALA A 33 -2.27 12.33 1.70
C ALA A 33 -1.47 11.22 2.40
N ALA A 34 -0.54 11.57 3.29
CA ALA A 34 0.36 10.61 3.94
C ALA A 34 -0.27 9.84 5.10
N ARG A 35 -1.00 10.55 5.99
CA ARG A 35 -1.59 9.99 7.21
C ARG A 35 -2.56 8.81 7.00
N PRO A 36 -3.46 8.76 6.00
CA PRO A 36 -4.34 7.60 5.81
C PRO A 36 -3.55 6.33 5.48
N THR A 37 -2.38 6.45 4.86
CA THR A 37 -1.52 5.31 4.51
C THR A 37 -0.82 4.68 5.72
N SER A 38 -0.90 5.32 6.88
CA SER A 38 -0.41 4.77 8.15
C SER A 38 -1.55 4.39 9.09
N ALA A 39 -2.81 4.65 8.70
CA ALA A 39 -3.99 4.39 9.50
C ALA A 39 -4.40 2.91 9.43
N ALA A 40 -3.52 2.03 9.92
CA ALA A 40 -3.77 0.58 9.95
C ALA A 40 -5.08 0.26 10.66
N THR A 41 -5.94 -0.48 9.96
CA THR A 41 -7.19 -0.97 10.51
C THR A 41 -6.90 -1.70 11.81
N THR A 42 -7.70 -1.42 12.85
CA THR A 42 -7.54 -1.87 14.26
C THR A 42 -6.51 -1.17 15.12
N PHE A 43 -5.54 -0.44 14.54
CA PHE A 43 -4.54 0.32 15.31
C PHE A 43 -4.85 1.82 15.36
N PHE A 44 -5.38 2.39 14.28
CA PHE A 44 -5.62 3.82 14.17
C PHE A 44 -7.03 4.11 13.64
N LYS A 45 -7.53 5.32 13.95
CA LYS A 45 -8.81 5.80 13.42
C LYS A 45 -8.67 6.14 11.93
N PRO A 46 -9.71 5.91 11.11
CA PRO A 46 -9.76 6.38 9.73
C PRO A 46 -9.57 7.90 9.64
N MET A 47 -9.14 8.35 8.47
CA MET A 47 -8.91 9.77 8.20
C MET A 47 -9.75 10.27 7.03
N ARG A 48 -10.36 11.44 7.19
CA ARG A 48 -11.05 12.14 6.10
C ARG A 48 -10.05 12.92 5.27
N VAL A 49 -10.11 12.77 3.94
CA VAL A 49 -9.19 13.43 3.00
C VAL A 49 -9.98 14.03 1.85
N GLY A 50 -9.51 15.18 1.35
CA GLY A 50 -10.08 15.87 0.19
C GLY A 50 -11.35 16.64 0.51
N ARG A 51 -11.86 17.36 -0.49
CA ARG A 51 -13.05 18.24 -0.36
C ARG A 51 -14.32 17.49 0.03
N ASP A 52 -14.47 16.28 -0.49
CA ASP A 52 -15.64 15.43 -0.26
C ASP A 52 -15.60 14.75 1.13
N GLY A 53 -14.49 14.91 1.87
CA GLY A 53 -14.35 14.38 3.23
C GLY A 53 -14.46 12.86 3.30
N ILE A 54 -13.95 12.16 2.28
CA ILE A 54 -13.99 10.70 2.14
C ILE A 54 -13.11 10.07 3.22
N GLU A 55 -13.62 9.04 3.91
CA GLU A 55 -12.86 8.30 4.92
C GLU A 55 -11.93 7.25 4.30
N PHE A 56 -10.64 7.36 4.62
CA PHE A 56 -9.60 6.44 4.20
C PHE A 56 -8.99 5.69 5.38
N VAL A 57 -8.56 4.46 5.11
CA VAL A 57 -7.76 3.59 5.98
C VAL A 57 -6.53 3.09 5.22
N ASP A 58 -5.57 2.55 5.96
CA ASP A 58 -4.37 1.97 5.38
C ASP A 58 -4.69 0.84 4.40
N ALA A 59 -3.91 0.78 3.33
CA ALA A 59 -4.04 -0.23 2.29
C ALA A 59 -3.33 -1.56 2.65
N GLY A 60 -2.99 -1.77 3.92
CA GLY A 60 -2.28 -2.95 4.41
C GLY A 60 -3.00 -4.27 4.16
N PHE A 61 -4.31 -4.25 3.99
CA PHE A 61 -5.05 -5.41 3.49
C PHE A 61 -5.07 -5.41 1.96
N GLY A 62 -4.38 -6.37 1.34
CA GLY A 62 -4.39 -6.58 -0.11
C GLY A 62 -3.42 -5.72 -0.92
N TYR A 63 -3.03 -4.54 -0.43
CA TYR A 63 -2.15 -3.60 -1.15
C TYR A 63 -0.94 -3.12 -0.33
N ASN A 64 -0.59 -3.87 0.72
CA ASN A 64 0.60 -3.60 1.54
C ASN A 64 1.90 -3.61 0.72
N ASN A 65 1.95 -4.46 -0.31
CA ASN A 65 2.96 -4.38 -1.36
C ASN A 65 2.38 -3.62 -2.56
N PRO A 66 2.76 -2.36 -2.81
CA PRO A 66 2.16 -1.55 -3.87
C PRO A 66 2.68 -1.94 -5.26
N CYS A 67 3.62 -2.87 -5.39
CA CYS A 67 4.33 -3.11 -6.65
C CYS A 67 3.38 -3.46 -7.81
N GLU A 68 2.34 -4.26 -7.60
CA GLU A 68 1.35 -4.57 -8.66
C GLU A 68 0.60 -3.31 -9.14
N VAL A 69 0.23 -2.43 -8.21
CA VAL A 69 -0.45 -1.16 -8.54
C VAL A 69 0.52 -0.23 -9.27
N LEU A 70 1.79 -0.19 -8.84
CA LEU A 70 2.83 0.64 -9.45
C LEU A 70 3.21 0.17 -10.86
N VAL A 71 3.22 -1.15 -11.13
CA VAL A 71 3.43 -1.68 -12.50
C VAL A 71 2.32 -1.17 -13.42
N LYS A 72 1.06 -1.34 -13.02
CA LYS A 72 -0.11 -0.89 -13.80
C LYS A 72 -0.08 0.62 -14.02
N GLU A 73 0.26 1.37 -12.98
CA GLU A 73 0.37 2.82 -13.08
C GLU A 73 1.51 3.25 -14.01
N ALA A 74 2.68 2.61 -13.93
CA ALA A 74 3.79 2.90 -14.82
C ALA A 74 3.46 2.60 -16.28
N GLN A 75 2.76 1.49 -16.56
CA GLN A 75 2.27 1.17 -17.90
C GLN A 75 1.27 2.21 -18.42
N ARG A 76 0.40 2.73 -17.54
CA ARG A 76 -0.57 3.78 -17.88
C ARG A 76 0.11 5.11 -18.18
N GLN A 77 1.07 5.52 -17.36
CA GLN A 77 1.78 6.80 -17.50
C GLN A 77 2.79 6.78 -18.65
N PHE A 78 3.37 5.62 -18.94
CA PHE A 78 4.45 5.48 -19.91
C PHE A 78 4.19 4.32 -20.89
N PRO A 79 3.14 4.42 -21.74
CA PRO A 79 2.73 3.33 -22.62
C PRO A 79 3.81 2.91 -23.63
N ASP A 80 4.66 3.85 -24.05
CA ASP A 80 5.71 3.61 -25.04
C ASP A 80 6.99 2.99 -24.46
N ARG A 81 7.07 2.82 -23.12
CA ARG A 81 8.26 2.27 -22.47
C ARG A 81 8.25 0.75 -22.53
N ARG A 82 9.25 0.20 -23.22
CA ARG A 82 9.42 -1.25 -23.43
C ARG A 82 9.88 -2.04 -22.21
N SER A 83 10.34 -1.38 -21.15
CA SER A 83 10.86 -2.05 -19.95
C SER A 83 10.58 -1.26 -18.68
N ILE A 84 10.15 -1.95 -17.63
CA ILE A 84 9.97 -1.41 -16.29
C ILE A 84 10.97 -2.12 -15.36
N ARG A 85 11.53 -1.42 -14.37
CA ARG A 85 12.36 -2.04 -13.32
C ARG A 85 11.83 -1.59 -11.97
N ILE A 86 11.67 -2.53 -11.05
CA ILE A 86 11.09 -2.25 -9.72
C ILE A 86 12.02 -2.79 -8.64
N LEU A 87 12.34 -1.91 -7.70
CA LEU A 87 13.03 -2.23 -6.46
C LEU A 87 12.05 -2.02 -5.30
N GLY A 88 11.60 -3.11 -4.68
CA GLY A 88 10.79 -3.07 -3.48
C GLY A 88 11.65 -3.25 -2.24
N ILE A 89 11.70 -2.23 -1.39
CA ILE A 89 12.43 -2.27 -0.12
C ILE A 89 11.45 -2.61 1.00
N GLY A 90 11.62 -3.78 1.59
CA GLY A 90 10.86 -4.24 2.75
C GLY A 90 11.53 -3.82 4.05
N THR A 91 10.72 -3.79 5.10
CA THR A 91 11.10 -3.48 6.49
C THR A 91 11.43 -4.73 7.32
N GLY A 92 11.51 -5.89 6.67
CA GLY A 92 11.73 -7.18 7.31
C GLY A 92 10.46 -7.81 7.88
N LEU A 93 10.55 -9.11 8.15
CA LEU A 93 9.48 -9.91 8.74
C LEU A 93 9.90 -10.26 10.16
N GLY A 94 9.32 -9.60 11.15
CA GLY A 94 9.40 -10.08 12.53
C GLY A 94 8.76 -11.47 12.62
N TYR A 95 9.30 -12.35 13.45
CA TYR A 95 8.68 -13.65 13.74
C TYR A 95 7.38 -13.39 14.51
N VAL A 96 6.28 -13.15 13.79
CA VAL A 96 4.96 -12.95 14.39
C VAL A 96 4.45 -14.31 14.85
N THR A 97 4.66 -14.63 16.11
CA THR A 97 3.98 -15.74 16.77
C THR A 97 2.49 -15.40 16.77
N ILE A 98 1.68 -16.18 16.05
CA ILE A 98 0.23 -15.97 15.98
C ILE A 98 -0.33 -16.15 17.40
N ARG A 99 -0.57 -15.03 18.08
CA ARG A 99 -1.39 -14.94 19.28
C ARG A 99 -2.68 -14.21 18.90
N ASN A 100 -3.78 -14.56 19.57
CA ASN A 100 -5.06 -13.86 19.38
C ASN A 100 -4.87 -12.34 19.59
N GLY A 101 -5.44 -11.52 18.70
CA GLY A 101 -5.34 -10.05 18.75
C GLY A 101 -4.72 -9.42 17.49
N PRO A 102 -4.43 -8.10 17.49
CA PRO A 102 -3.98 -7.34 16.32
C PRO A 102 -2.67 -7.84 15.67
N MET A 103 -1.91 -8.70 16.36
CA MET A 103 -0.75 -9.40 15.79
C MET A 103 -1.12 -10.40 14.70
N SER A 104 -2.31 -11.01 14.73
CA SER A 104 -2.76 -11.92 13.67
C SER A 104 -2.96 -11.20 12.33
N ILE A 105 -3.45 -9.95 12.39
CA ILE A 105 -3.62 -9.08 11.23
C ILE A 105 -2.27 -8.79 10.57
N MET A 106 -1.24 -8.51 11.36
CA MET A 106 0.11 -8.29 10.83
C MET A 106 0.64 -9.51 10.06
N GLY A 107 0.34 -10.72 10.54
CA GLY A 107 0.65 -11.96 9.83
C GLY A 107 -0.09 -12.10 8.49
N ILE A 108 -1.35 -11.67 8.41
CA ILE A 108 -2.13 -11.66 7.16
C ILE A 108 -1.54 -10.65 6.17
N MET A 109 -1.24 -9.43 6.63
CA MET A 109 -0.62 -8.37 5.80
C MET A 109 0.75 -8.81 5.25
N ALA A 110 1.56 -9.49 6.08
CA ALA A 110 2.84 -10.07 5.69
C ALA A 110 2.68 -11.12 4.58
N ARG A 111 1.71 -12.03 4.72
CA ARG A 111 1.42 -13.07 3.73
C ARG A 111 0.99 -12.47 2.40
N SER A 112 0.00 -11.58 2.42
CA SER A 112 -0.49 -10.89 1.23
C SER A 112 0.64 -10.17 0.49
N SER A 113 1.53 -9.49 1.22
CA SER A 113 2.69 -8.84 0.62
C SER A 113 3.67 -9.81 -0.07
N ARG A 114 3.85 -11.03 0.48
CA ARG A 114 4.70 -12.08 -0.12
C ARG A 114 4.07 -12.65 -1.38
N GLU A 115 2.76 -12.87 -1.37
CA GLU A 115 2.02 -13.37 -2.53
C GLU A 115 2.16 -12.41 -3.73
N VAL A 116 2.03 -11.09 -3.51
CA VAL A 116 2.28 -10.09 -4.55
C VAL A 116 3.71 -10.18 -5.10
N ALA A 117 4.71 -10.29 -4.22
CA ALA A 117 6.11 -10.40 -4.64
C ALA A 117 6.35 -11.68 -5.47
N ALA A 118 5.77 -12.81 -5.07
CA ALA A 118 5.86 -14.07 -5.80
C ALA A 118 5.17 -14.00 -7.17
N ARG A 119 3.98 -13.38 -7.25
CA ARG A 119 3.27 -13.18 -8.53
C ARG A 119 4.09 -12.35 -9.50
N LEU A 120 4.67 -11.24 -9.04
CA LEU A 120 5.51 -10.39 -9.89
C LEU A 120 6.80 -11.09 -10.32
N ALA A 121 7.42 -11.87 -9.43
CA ALA A 121 8.59 -12.67 -9.78
C ALA A 121 8.26 -13.71 -10.86
N ASN A 122 7.11 -14.39 -10.74
CA ASN A 122 6.67 -15.36 -11.74
C ASN A 122 6.31 -14.69 -13.08
N GLN A 123 5.65 -13.53 -13.04
CA GLN A 123 5.19 -12.85 -14.24
C GLN A 123 6.33 -12.19 -15.03
N TYR A 124 7.35 -11.67 -14.35
CA TYR A 124 8.39 -10.84 -14.97
C TYR A 124 9.81 -11.41 -14.85
N GLY A 125 9.99 -12.56 -14.18
CA GLY A 125 11.29 -13.17 -13.88
C GLY A 125 12.14 -13.51 -15.11
N ASP A 126 11.51 -13.94 -16.21
CA ASP A 126 12.20 -14.32 -17.45
C ASP A 126 12.27 -13.20 -18.51
N SER A 127 11.58 -12.08 -18.29
CA SER A 127 11.33 -11.07 -19.34
C SER A 127 12.40 -9.97 -19.43
N GLY A 128 13.55 -10.11 -18.75
CA GLY A 128 14.55 -9.02 -18.61
C GLY A 128 14.05 -7.79 -17.82
N THR A 129 12.84 -7.89 -17.25
CA THR A 129 12.19 -6.88 -16.40
C THR A 129 12.50 -7.24 -14.96
N ALA A 130 13.56 -6.66 -14.40
CA ALA A 130 13.96 -6.95 -13.02
C ALA A 130 12.95 -6.34 -12.03
N ILE A 131 12.06 -7.16 -11.50
CA ILE A 131 11.22 -6.83 -10.34
C ILE A 131 11.75 -7.62 -9.15
N LYS A 132 12.49 -6.94 -8.27
CA LYS A 132 12.91 -7.49 -6.98
C LYS A 132 12.12 -6.77 -5.90
N SER A 133 11.05 -7.41 -5.41
CA SER A 133 10.21 -6.87 -4.36
C SER A 133 10.33 -7.76 -3.12
N THR A 134 10.85 -7.22 -2.02
CA THR A 134 10.78 -7.89 -0.71
C THR A 134 9.49 -7.53 0.01
N ALA A 135 9.00 -8.41 0.90
CA ALA A 135 7.78 -8.20 1.65
C ALA A 135 7.81 -6.88 2.44
N PHE A 136 6.75 -6.07 2.30
CA PHE A 136 6.57 -4.81 2.98
C PHE A 136 5.78 -5.07 4.27
N LEU A 137 6.25 -4.57 5.40
CA LEU A 137 5.50 -4.57 6.65
C LEU A 137 5.66 -3.21 7.31
N ARG A 138 4.67 -2.33 7.23
CA ARG A 138 4.77 -1.08 7.98
C ARG A 138 4.97 -1.40 9.47
N CYS A 139 6.04 -0.86 10.05
CA CYS A 139 6.37 -1.05 11.45
C CYS A 139 5.43 -0.18 12.28
N TYR A 140 4.36 -0.77 12.78
CA TYR A 140 3.45 -0.10 13.71
C TYR A 140 4.05 -0.20 15.12
N ARG A 141 4.95 0.72 15.47
CA ARG A 141 5.40 0.86 16.86
C ARG A 141 4.25 1.48 17.66
N GLN A 142 3.57 0.69 18.48
CA GLN A 142 2.70 1.25 19.51
C GLN A 142 3.57 2.04 20.50
N SER A 143 3.33 3.35 20.58
CA SER A 143 3.60 4.09 21.80
C SER A 143 2.52 3.68 22.79
N LEU A 144 2.79 2.65 23.60
CA LEU A 144 2.04 2.45 24.83
C LEU A 144 2.54 3.51 25.82
N SER A 145 1.79 4.60 25.91
CA SER A 145 1.83 5.62 26.96
C SER A 145 0.39 6.16 26.99
N ASP A 146 -0.40 6.05 28.06
CA ASP A 146 -0.12 5.92 29.49
C ASP A 146 -0.87 4.76 30.16
#